data_AF-A0A2M9HDU1-F1
#
_entry.id   AF-A0A2M9HDU1-F1
#
_cell.length_a   1.000
_cell.length_b   1.000
_cell.length_c   1.000
_cell.angle_alpha   90.00
_cell.angle_beta   90.00
_cell.angle_gamma   90.00
#
_symmetry.space_group_name_H-M   'P 1'
#
loop_
_entity.id
_entity.type
_entity.pdbx_description
1 polymer ?
#
loop_
_entity_poly.entity_id
_entity_poly.type
_entity_poly.pdbx_seq_one_letter_code
_entity_poly.pdbx_strand_id
1 'polypeptide(L)'
;MSLTTAQRAATIREFRENMRRLGLDADDIGRAFHVPGTVIETIVNLESGVLEYPWIIRGYLLDRAAEQDVELTPFTALRGDPHDYWFLDGRVIDAAVIDADSVGR
;
A
#
# COMPACT_ATOMS: atom_id res chain seq x y z
N MET A 1 -4.90 4.40 -15.75
CA MET A 1 -5.57 3.07 -15.83
C MET A 1 -6.26 2.84 -14.50
N SER A 2 -7.45 2.24 -14.47
CA SER A 2 -8.21 2.04 -13.24
C SER A 2 -8.48 0.56 -12.98
N LEU A 3 -8.50 0.17 -11.71
CA LEU A 3 -8.87 -1.19 -11.30
C LEU A 3 -10.36 -1.43 -11.55
N THR A 4 -10.70 -2.61 -12.04
CA THR A 4 -12.09 -3.09 -12.01
C THR A 4 -12.54 -3.31 -10.56
N THR A 5 -13.86 -3.36 -10.31
CA THR A 5 -14.41 -3.65 -8.97
C THR A 5 -13.85 -4.96 -8.39
N ALA A 6 -13.72 -5.99 -9.22
CA ALA A 6 -13.16 -7.27 -8.80
C ALA A 6 -11.68 -7.17 -8.42
N GLN A 7 -10.88 -6.43 -9.20
CA GLN A 7 -9.47 -6.17 -8.90
C GLN A 7 -9.33 -5.34 -7.62
N ARG A 8 -10.12 -4.27 -7.45
CA ARG A 8 -10.13 -3.45 -6.23
C ARG A 8 -10.42 -4.31 -5.00
N ALA A 9 -11.47 -5.14 -5.06
CA ALA A 9 -11.82 -6.03 -3.96
C ALA A 9 -10.71 -7.07 -3.67
N ALA A 10 -10.03 -7.58 -4.70
CA ALA A 10 -8.90 -8.48 -4.52
C ALA A 10 -7.72 -7.78 -3.83
N THR A 11 -7.34 -6.60 -4.30
CA THR A 11 -6.22 -5.82 -3.75
C THR A 11 -6.44 -5.43 -2.28
N ILE A 12 -7.66 -5.03 -1.90
CA ILE A 12 -7.99 -4.75 -0.49
C ILE A 12 -7.82 -6.01 0.38
N ARG A 13 -8.29 -7.17 -0.11
CA ARG A 13 -8.11 -8.44 0.61
C ARG A 13 -6.63 -8.83 0.72
N GLU A 14 -5.86 -8.64 -0.35
CA GLU A 14 -4.42 -8.92 -0.39
C GLU A 14 -3.67 -8.07 0.65
N PHE A 15 -3.97 -6.76 0.75
CA PHE A 15 -3.39 -5.91 1.80
C PHE A 15 -3.71 -6.43 3.20
N ARG A 16 -4.99 -6.67 3.50
CA ARG A 16 -5.42 -7.10 4.84
C ARG A 16 -4.82 -8.44 5.24
N GLU A 17 -4.75 -9.38 4.30
CA GLU A 17 -4.12 -10.69 4.55
C GLU A 17 -2.62 -10.55 4.78
N ASN A 18 -1.93 -9.68 4.04
CA ASN A 18 -0.50 -9.45 4.21
C ASN A 18 -0.16 -8.75 5.53
N MET A 19 -0.95 -7.74 5.90
CA MET A 19 -0.88 -7.11 7.22
C MET A 19 -1.05 -8.15 8.33
N ARG A 20 -2.08 -9.00 8.23
CA ARG A 20 -2.34 -10.09 9.18
C ARG A 20 -1.18 -11.08 9.28
N ARG A 21 -0.56 -11.48 8.16
CA ARG A 21 0.58 -12.40 8.12
C ARG A 21 1.82 -11.83 8.81
N LEU A 22 2.02 -10.52 8.72
CA LEU A 22 3.12 -9.80 9.36
C LEU A 22 2.81 -9.37 10.81
N GLY A 23 1.61 -9.67 11.31
CA GLY A 23 1.18 -9.22 12.63
C GLY A 23 1.08 -7.70 12.77
N LEU A 24 0.83 -7.00 11.66
CA LEU A 24 0.72 -5.54 11.60
C LEU A 24 -0.75 -5.12 11.54
N ASP A 25 -1.08 -4.06 12.26
CA ASP A 25 -2.29 -3.29 12.05
C ASP A 25 -2.03 -1.94 11.36
N ALA A 26 -3.08 -1.17 11.11
CA ALA A 26 -2.98 0.12 10.44
C ALA A 26 -2.23 1.17 11.28
N ASP A 27 -2.29 1.10 12.61
CA ASP A 27 -1.59 2.01 13.52
C ASP A 27 -0.08 1.69 13.53
N ASP A 28 0.31 0.41 13.45
CA ASP A 28 1.71 0.00 13.32
C ASP A 28 2.36 0.59 12.06
N ILE A 29 1.66 0.48 10.93
CA ILE A 29 2.09 1.03 9.66
C ILE A 29 2.08 2.56 9.72
N GLY A 30 1.02 3.16 10.27
CA GLY A 30 0.88 4.60 10.41
C GLY A 30 2.04 5.22 11.19
N ARG A 31 2.45 4.56 12.29
CA ARG A 31 3.64 4.96 13.06
C ARG A 31 4.92 4.95 12.24
N ALA A 32 5.09 3.99 11.33
CA ALA A 32 6.26 3.93 10.46
C ALA A 32 6.31 5.06 9.43
N PHE A 33 5.15 5.56 9.01
CA PHE A 33 5.02 6.67 8.05
C PHE A 33 4.73 8.01 8.72
N HIS A 34 4.69 8.08 10.05
CA HIS A 34 4.32 9.27 10.82
C HIS A 34 2.93 9.85 10.47
N VAL A 35 1.97 8.97 10.14
CA VAL A 35 0.57 9.33 9.87
C VAL A 35 -0.39 8.55 10.77
N PRO A 36 -1.62 9.03 11.02
CA PRO A 36 -2.63 8.27 11.76
C PRO A 36 -2.96 6.93 11.08
N GLY A 37 -3.27 5.88 11.84
CA GLY A 37 -3.67 4.59 11.25
C GLY A 37 -4.95 4.70 10.40
N THR A 38 -5.81 5.67 10.66
CA THR A 38 -6.97 5.96 9.79
C THR A 38 -6.58 6.35 8.37
N VAL A 39 -5.45 7.03 8.18
CA VAL A 39 -4.89 7.33 6.84
C VAL A 39 -4.47 6.03 6.15
N ILE A 40 -3.81 5.14 6.88
CA ILE A 40 -3.43 3.82 6.35
C ILE A 40 -4.67 3.02 5.97
N GLU A 41 -5.71 2.99 6.81
CA GLU A 41 -6.99 2.36 6.50
C GLU A 41 -7.57 2.90 5.19
N THR A 42 -7.61 4.21 4.99
CA THR A 42 -8.09 4.81 3.74
C THR A 42 -7.26 4.37 2.53
N ILE A 43 -5.93 4.25 2.68
CA ILE A 43 -5.04 3.81 1.60
C ILE A 43 -5.25 2.32 1.28
N VAL A 44 -5.26 1.43 2.28
CA VAL A 44 -5.42 -0.02 2.05
C VAL A 44 -6.83 -0.38 1.59
N ASN A 45 -7.82 0.45 1.89
CA ASN A 45 -9.17 0.36 1.34
C ASN A 45 -9.29 0.95 -0.08
N LEU A 46 -8.19 1.50 -0.64
CA LEU A 46 -8.12 2.12 -1.97
C LEU A 46 -9.12 3.29 -2.10
N GLU A 47 -9.08 4.19 -1.12
CA GLU A 47 -9.99 5.35 -0.98
C GLU A 47 -9.22 6.67 -0.86
N SER A 48 -7.89 6.66 -0.93
CA SER A 48 -7.07 7.87 -0.76
C SER A 48 -7.19 8.87 -1.91
N GLY A 49 -7.50 8.40 -3.12
CA GLY A 49 -7.43 9.19 -4.35
C GLY A 49 -6.01 9.33 -4.95
N VAL A 50 -4.97 9.02 -4.16
CA VAL A 50 -3.56 9.06 -4.59
C VAL A 50 -3.10 7.66 -5.01
N LEU A 51 -2.67 7.51 -6.27
CA LEU A 51 -2.34 6.21 -6.86
C LEU A 51 -1.07 5.59 -6.28
N GLU A 52 -0.12 6.42 -5.86
CA GLU A 52 1.19 6.03 -5.35
C GLU A 52 1.12 5.41 -3.96
N TYR A 53 0.16 5.81 -3.13
CA TYR A 53 0.10 5.39 -1.73
C TYR A 53 -0.07 3.87 -1.55
N PRO A 54 -0.96 3.18 -2.27
CA PRO A 54 -0.99 1.71 -2.25
C PRO A 54 0.35 1.06 -2.66
N TRP A 55 1.10 1.65 -3.59
CA TRP A 55 2.42 1.14 -3.97
C TRP A 55 3.46 1.31 -2.88
N ILE A 56 3.43 2.44 -2.16
CA ILE A 56 4.29 2.69 -1.00
C ILE A 56 3.99 1.67 0.11
N ILE A 57 2.71 1.45 0.45
CA ILE A 57 2.34 0.46 1.46
C ILE A 57 2.74 -0.95 1.02
N ARG A 58 2.57 -1.29 -0.26
CA ARG A 58 3.03 -2.58 -0.80
C ARG A 58 4.53 -2.76 -0.61
N GLY A 59 5.34 -1.75 -0.96
CA GLY A 59 6.80 -1.79 -0.78
C GLY A 59 7.17 -2.08 0.67
N TYR A 60 6.59 -1.32 1.59
CA TYR A 60 6.78 -1.52 3.03
C TYR A 60 6.43 -2.93 3.50
N LEU A 61 5.30 -3.51 3.04
CA LEU A 61 4.93 -4.88 3.43
C LEU A 61 5.93 -5.91 2.87
N LEU A 62 6.41 -5.71 1.64
CA LEU A 62 7.43 -6.58 1.04
C LEU A 62 8.76 -6.52 1.80
N ASP A 63 9.19 -5.33 2.21
CA ASP A 63 10.41 -5.15 3.00
C ASP A 63 10.27 -5.83 4.37
N ARG A 64 9.14 -5.64 5.05
CA ARG A 64 8.85 -6.30 6.33
C ARG A 64 8.80 -7.82 6.20
N ALA A 65 8.25 -8.33 5.11
CA ALA A 65 8.22 -9.75 4.81
C ALA A 65 9.61 -10.33 4.62
N ALA A 66 10.50 -9.63 3.91
CA ALA A 66 11.89 -10.03 3.75
C ALA A 66 12.67 -9.98 5.08
N GLU A 67 12.44 -8.97 5.92
CA GLU A 67 13.05 -8.85 7.25
C GLU A 67 12.63 -9.97 8.21
N GLN A 68 11.37 -10.44 8.11
CA GLN A 68 10.79 -11.45 9.01
C GLN A 68 10.78 -12.87 8.45
N ASP A 69 11.26 -13.08 7.21
CA ASP A 69 11.17 -14.34 6.48
C ASP A 69 9.73 -14.89 6.38
N VAL A 70 8.77 -13.99 6.11
CA VAL A 70 7.34 -14.29 6.00
C VAL A 70 6.90 -14.27 4.54
N GLU A 71 6.29 -15.35 4.05
CA GLU A 71 5.72 -15.38 2.70
C GLU A 71 4.37 -14.62 2.65
N LEU A 72 4.28 -13.59 1.81
CA LEU A 72 3.05 -12.83 1.59
C LEU A 72 2.11 -13.49 0.59
N THR A 73 0.83 -13.14 0.69
CA THR A 73 -0.13 -13.32 -0.40
C THR A 73 0.27 -12.41 -1.57
N PRO A 74 0.45 -12.96 -2.78
CA PRO A 74 0.85 -12.17 -3.94
C PRO A 74 -0.17 -11.08 -4.28
N PHE A 75 0.30 -9.88 -4.59
CA PHE A 75 -0.56 -8.84 -5.15
C PHE A 75 -0.89 -9.15 -6.60
N THR A 76 -2.18 -9.20 -6.95
CA THR A 76 -2.64 -9.53 -8.30
C THR A 76 -2.92 -8.29 -9.16
N ALA A 77 -3.04 -7.11 -8.55
CA ALA A 77 -3.19 -5.84 -9.27
C ALA A 77 -1.92 -4.99 -9.24
N LEU A 78 -1.26 -4.92 -8.08
CA LEU A 78 -0.02 -4.18 -7.88
C LEU A 78 1.18 -5.10 -8.17
N ARG A 79 1.44 -5.36 -9.46
CA ARG A 79 2.45 -6.30 -9.95
C ARG A 79 3.65 -5.58 -10.54
N GLY A 80 4.80 -6.25 -10.50
CA GLY A 80 6.04 -5.72 -11.10
C GLY A 80 6.59 -4.52 -10.36
N ASP A 81 7.35 -3.72 -11.11
CA ASP A 81 7.99 -2.50 -10.64
C ASP A 81 7.05 -1.29 -10.86
N PRO A 82 6.74 -0.48 -9.82
CA PRO A 82 5.97 0.74 -9.99
C PRO A 82 6.60 1.75 -10.98
N HIS A 83 7.92 1.76 -11.17
CA HIS A 83 8.62 2.66 -12.09
C HIS A 83 8.35 2.38 -13.57
N ASP A 84 7.84 1.18 -13.90
CA ASP A 84 7.43 0.83 -15.27
C ASP A 84 6.09 1.47 -15.66
N TYR A 85 5.34 2.03 -14.69
CA TYR A 85 4.05 2.65 -14.94
C TYR A 85 4.18 4.16 -15.12
N TRP A 86 4.06 4.63 -16.37
CA TRP A 86 4.19 6.05 -16.73
C TRP A 86 3.27 7.02 -15.98
N PHE A 87 2.17 6.53 -15.40
CA PHE A 87 1.18 7.34 -14.69
C PHE A 87 1.44 7.45 -13.18
N LEU A 88 2.46 6.77 -12.66
CA LEU A 88 2.90 6.89 -11.27
C LEU A 88 4.08 7.86 -11.20
N ASP A 89 4.12 8.70 -10.17
CA ASP A 89 5.33 9.48 -9.88
C ASP A 89 6.32 8.62 -9.08
N GLY A 90 7.30 8.06 -9.80
CA GLY A 90 8.36 7.25 -9.19
C GLY A 90 9.10 7.97 -8.05
N ARG A 91 9.21 9.31 -8.08
CA ARG A 91 9.88 10.06 -7.01
C ARG A 91 9.09 10.02 -5.71
N VAL A 92 7.75 10.00 -5.79
CA VAL A 92 6.88 9.87 -4.61
C VAL A 92 7.03 8.48 -4.01
N ILE A 93 7.07 7.45 -4.86
CA ILE A 93 7.27 6.06 -4.45
C ILE A 93 8.65 5.88 -3.80
N ASP A 94 9.71 6.39 -4.43
CA ASP A 94 11.10 6.33 -3.92
C ASP A 94 11.25 7.04 -2.58
N ALA A 95 10.58 8.18 -2.41
CA ALA A 95 10.61 8.92 -1.15
C ALA A 95 9.91 8.16 -0.02
N ALA A 96 8.98 7.24 -0.35
CA ALA A 96 8.17 6.49 0.59
C ALA A 96 7.49 7.38 1.65
N VAL A 97 7.02 8.56 1.23
CA VAL A 97 6.32 9.53 2.11
C VAL A 97 4.83 9.50 1.84
N ILE A 98 4.05 9.46 2.92
CA ILE A 98 2.59 9.62 2.88
C ILE A 98 2.27 10.99 3.49
N ASP A 99 1.58 11.82 2.72
CA ASP A 99 1.04 13.09 3.20
C ASP A 99 -0.43 12.88 3.59
N ALA A 100 -0.71 12.97 4.89
CA ALA A 100 -2.05 12.78 5.44
C ALA A 100 -3.06 13.80 4.86
N ASP A 101 -2.62 15.02 4.53
CA ASP A 101 -3.49 16.07 4.00
C ASP A 101 -3.87 15.84 2.53
N SER A 102 -3.23 14.88 1.86
CA SER A 102 -3.52 14.50 0.46
C SER A 102 -4.57 13.40 0.33
N VAL A 103 -5.02 12.82 1.45
CA VAL A 103 -5.99 11.72 1.48
C VAL A 103 -7.42 12.25 1.46
N GLY A 104 -8.22 11.84 0.46
CA GLY A 104 -9.64 12.20 0.37
C GLY A 104 -9.95 13.56 -0.26
N ARG A 105 -8.97 14.18 -0.93
CA ARG A 105 -9.18 15.33 -1.81
C ARG A 105 -9.70 14.93 -3.19
#